data_AF-A0A090S0P2-F1
#
_entry.id   AF-A0A090S0P2-F1
#
_cell.length_a   1.000
_cell.length_b   1.000
_cell.length_c   1.000
_cell.angle_alpha   90.00
_cell.angle_beta   90.00
_cell.angle_gamma   90.00
#
_symmetry.space_group_name_H-M   'P 1'
#
loop_
_entity.id
_entity.type
_entity.pdbx_description
1 polymer ?
#
loop_
_entity_poly.entity_id
_entity_poly.type
_entity_poly.pdbx_seq_one_letter_code
_entity_poly.pdbx_strand_id
1 'polypeptide(L)'
;MVPTLFPKDNLVIEILESCEPTAELLSAIKKMSQAGYTIALDDFVPKKEWLPFLPYTSIIKIDIQQYSLKKAQTLIERLKPHNITFLAEKVETYEEFELAKEVGFNQFQATFSVDRN
;
A
#
# COMPACT_ATOMS: atom_id res chain seq x y z
N MET A 1 12.96 -18.43 -3.31
CA MET A 1 12.92 -17.17 -4.08
C MET A 1 13.83 -16.18 -3.35
N VAL A 2 14.42 -15.18 -4.01
CA VAL A 2 15.35 -14.23 -3.36
C VAL A 2 14.84 -13.64 -2.02
N PRO A 3 13.55 -13.31 -1.83
CA PRO A 3 13.03 -12.82 -0.55
C PRO A 3 13.24 -13.78 0.64
N THR A 4 13.27 -15.10 0.39
CA THR A 4 13.42 -16.13 1.44
C THR A 4 14.83 -16.22 2.04
N LEU A 5 15.75 -15.37 1.59
CA LEU A 5 17.12 -15.29 2.10
C LEU A 5 17.27 -14.29 3.26
N PHE A 6 16.24 -13.47 3.54
CA PHE A 6 16.25 -12.46 4.60
C PHE A 6 15.19 -12.76 5.66
N PRO A 7 15.38 -12.32 6.93
CA PRO A 7 14.34 -12.38 7.93
C PRO A 7 13.08 -11.67 7.44
N LYS A 8 11.95 -12.38 7.46
CA LYS A 8 10.66 -11.89 6.95
C LYS A 8 10.21 -10.57 7.57
N ASP A 9 10.56 -10.33 8.83
CA ASP A 9 10.17 -9.13 9.57
C ASP A 9 10.97 -7.88 9.15
N ASN A 10 12.03 -8.06 8.36
CA ASN A 10 12.88 -6.98 7.85
C ASN A 10 12.61 -6.67 6.37
N LEU A 11 11.62 -7.31 5.75
CA LEU A 11 11.37 -7.18 4.32
C LEU A 11 9.89 -6.95 4.02
N VAL A 12 9.60 -5.90 3.26
CA VAL A 12 8.31 -5.68 2.62
C VAL A 12 8.45 -6.11 1.15
N ILE A 13 7.54 -6.95 0.68
CA ILE A 13 7.44 -7.29 -0.73
C ILE A 13 6.40 -6.36 -1.36
N GLU A 14 6.89 -5.48 -2.22
CA GLU A 14 6.07 -4.52 -2.94
C GLU A 14 5.67 -5.07 -4.31
N ILE A 15 4.38 -4.98 -4.62
CA ILE A 15 3.81 -5.35 -5.92
C ILE A 15 3.54 -4.07 -6.69
N LEU A 16 4.31 -3.87 -7.76
CA LEU A 16 4.25 -2.67 -8.59
C LEU A 16 2.89 -2.54 -9.29
N GLU A 17 2.48 -1.30 -9.53
CA GLU A 17 1.24 -0.91 -10.21
C GLU A 17 1.15 -1.43 -11.64
N SER A 18 2.30 -1.70 -12.27
CA SER A 18 2.41 -2.32 -13.60
C SER A 18 2.09 -3.82 -13.63
N CYS A 19 1.95 -4.47 -12.47
CA CYS A 19 1.58 -5.88 -12.39
C CYS A 19 0.08 -6.08 -12.61
N GLU A 20 -0.27 -7.03 -13.48
CA GLU A 20 -1.66 -7.42 -13.68
C GLU A 20 -2.13 -8.43 -12.61
N PRO A 21 -3.38 -8.34 -12.10
CA PRO A 21 -3.92 -9.22 -11.07
C PRO A 21 -4.28 -10.61 -11.63
N THR A 22 -3.26 -11.39 -11.99
CA THR A 22 -3.40 -12.75 -12.53
C THR A 22 -3.51 -13.81 -11.43
N ALA A 23 -3.97 -15.00 -11.80
CA ALA A 23 -4.03 -16.15 -10.89
C ALA A 23 -2.63 -16.58 -10.38
N GLU A 24 -1.60 -16.46 -11.23
CA GLU A 24 -0.22 -16.76 -10.85
C GLU A 24 0.32 -15.76 -9.83
N LEU A 25 0.05 -14.45 -10.03
CA LEU A 25 0.44 -13.43 -9.06
C LEU A 25 -0.26 -13.63 -7.72
N LEU A 26 -1.56 -13.94 -7.73
CA LEU A 26 -2.32 -14.24 -6.52
C LEU A 26 -1.73 -15.43 -5.75
N SER A 27 -1.35 -16.49 -6.47
CA SER A 27 -0.71 -17.67 -5.89
C SER A 27 0.62 -17.33 -5.22
N ALA A 28 1.45 -16.50 -5.88
CA ALA A 28 2.72 -16.05 -5.33
C ALA A 28 2.55 -15.18 -4.07
N ILE A 29 1.64 -14.20 -4.11
CA ILE A 29 1.33 -13.32 -2.97
C ILE A 29 0.80 -14.13 -1.79
N LYS A 30 -0.14 -15.05 -2.02
CA LYS A 30 -0.67 -15.94 -0.98
C LYS A 30 0.44 -16.74 -0.32
N LYS A 31 1.35 -17.32 -1.11
CA LYS A 31 2.49 -18.10 -0.58
C LYS A 31 3.40 -17.24 0.29
N MET A 32 3.70 -16.01 -0.12
CA MET A 32 4.57 -15.10 0.64
C MET A 32 3.90 -14.58 1.91
N SER A 33 2.63 -14.19 1.82
CA SER A 33 1.82 -13.80 2.97
C SER A 33 1.72 -14.93 4.01
N GLN A 34 1.49 -16.17 3.58
CA GLN A 34 1.46 -17.35 4.46
C GLN A 34 2.83 -17.67 5.09
N ALA A 35 3.93 -17.32 4.41
CA ALA A 35 5.28 -17.39 4.97
C ALA A 35 5.59 -16.25 5.97
N GLY A 36 4.64 -15.33 6.17
CA GLY A 36 4.71 -14.25 7.14
C GLY A 36 5.42 -12.99 6.64
N TYR A 37 5.57 -12.82 5.32
CA TYR A 37 6.07 -11.58 4.73
C TYR A 37 4.97 -10.52 4.67
N THR A 38 5.35 -9.27 4.91
CA THR A 38 4.50 -8.11 4.65
C THR A 38 4.38 -7.88 3.15
N ILE A 39 3.14 -7.79 2.65
CA ILE A 39 2.86 -7.50 1.24
C ILE A 39 2.30 -6.09 1.12
N ALA A 40 2.90 -5.30 0.23
CA ALA A 40 2.43 -3.96 -0.14
C ALA A 40 1.95 -3.94 -1.60
N LEU A 41 0.83 -3.27 -1.87
CA LEU A 41 0.41 -2.90 -3.22
C LEU A 41 0.83 -1.44 -3.47
N ASP A 42 1.63 -1.22 -4.50
CA ASP A 42 2.17 0.09 -4.87
C ASP A 42 1.22 0.87 -5.78
N ASP A 43 1.22 2.20 -5.68
CA ASP A 43 0.40 3.13 -6.48
C ASP A 43 -1.02 2.59 -6.79
N PHE A 44 -1.71 2.11 -5.74
CA PHE A 44 -2.86 1.21 -5.91
C PHE A 44 -4.08 1.90 -6.51
N VAL A 45 -4.48 1.42 -7.70
CA VAL A 45 -5.75 1.82 -8.34
C VAL A 45 -6.81 0.73 -8.12
N PRO A 46 -7.90 1.01 -7.39
CA PRO A 46 -8.92 0.00 -7.10
C PRO A 46 -9.59 -0.55 -8.36
N LYS A 47 -9.52 -1.87 -8.55
CA LYS A 47 -10.28 -2.62 -9.56
C LYS A 47 -10.86 -3.90 -8.93
N LYS A 48 -11.92 -4.47 -9.51
CA LYS A 48 -12.62 -5.64 -8.95
C LYS A 48 -11.72 -6.88 -8.90
N GLU A 49 -10.77 -6.96 -9.83
CA GLU A 49 -9.81 -8.06 -9.98
C GLU A 49 -8.84 -8.13 -8.80
N TRP A 50 -8.66 -7.05 -8.05
CA TRP A 50 -7.81 -7.01 -6.86
C TRP A 50 -8.51 -7.50 -5.58
N LEU A 51 -9.84 -7.68 -5.58
CA LEU A 51 -10.57 -8.14 -4.39
C LEU A 51 -10.04 -9.46 -3.79
N PRO A 52 -9.67 -10.49 -4.58
CA PRO A 52 -9.10 -11.72 -4.05
C PRO A 52 -7.74 -11.57 -3.35
N PHE A 53 -7.04 -10.45 -3.58
CA PHE A 53 -5.71 -10.18 -3.04
C PHE A 53 -5.76 -9.56 -1.65
N LEU A 54 -6.82 -8.78 -1.36
CA LEU A 54 -6.98 -8.02 -0.11
C LEU A 54 -6.76 -8.84 1.18
N PRO A 55 -7.16 -10.12 1.30
CA PRO A 55 -6.88 -10.92 2.49
C PRO A 55 -5.39 -11.19 2.76
N TYR A 56 -4.54 -11.01 1.75
CA TYR A 56 -3.10 -11.28 1.82
C TYR A 56 -2.25 -10.00 1.75
N THR A 57 -2.91 -8.85 1.59
CA THR A 57 -2.28 -7.53 1.54
C THR A 57 -2.19 -6.94 2.94
N SER A 58 -1.00 -6.48 3.32
CA SER A 58 -0.77 -5.82 4.61
C SER A 58 -0.80 -4.30 4.47
N ILE A 59 -0.28 -3.78 3.35
CA ILE A 59 -0.15 -2.34 3.07
C ILE A 59 -0.75 -2.03 1.71
N ILE A 60 -1.53 -0.95 1.63
CA ILE A 60 -1.91 -0.33 0.36
C ILE A 60 -1.32 1.07 0.33
N LYS A 61 -0.49 1.34 -0.68
CA LYS A 61 0.14 2.63 -0.91
C LYS A 61 -0.69 3.41 -1.94
N ILE A 62 -0.93 4.70 -1.67
CA ILE A 62 -1.72 5.58 -2.53
C ILE A 62 -0.93 6.87 -2.74
N ASP A 63 -0.54 7.13 -3.99
CA ASP A 63 -0.09 8.46 -4.42
C ASP A 63 -1.25 9.46 -4.36
N ILE A 64 -1.18 10.37 -3.38
CA ILE A 64 -2.23 11.37 -3.15
C ILE A 64 -2.23 12.52 -4.17
N GLN A 65 -1.16 12.64 -4.96
CA GLN A 65 -1.07 13.59 -6.08
C GLN A 65 -1.88 13.09 -7.28
N GLN A 66 -2.01 11.77 -7.43
CA GLN A 66 -2.79 11.14 -8.51
C GLN A 66 -4.19 10.68 -8.05
N TYR A 67 -4.34 10.32 -6.79
CA TYR A 67 -5.58 9.78 -6.24
C TYR A 67 -6.16 10.70 -5.16
N SER A 68 -7.27 11.37 -5.49
CA SER A 68 -7.81 12.38 -4.58
C SER A 68 -8.18 11.84 -3.20
N LEU A 69 -7.90 12.63 -2.16
CA LEU A 69 -8.16 12.27 -0.77
C LEU A 69 -9.62 11.88 -0.49
N LYS A 70 -10.59 12.50 -1.19
CA LYS A 70 -12.02 12.11 -1.09
C LYS A 70 -12.28 10.68 -1.59
N LYS A 71 -11.64 10.26 -2.69
CA LYS A 71 -11.74 8.89 -3.18
C LYS A 71 -11.00 7.94 -2.23
N ALA A 72 -9.85 8.35 -1.71
CA ALA A 72 -9.09 7.58 -0.73
C ALA A 72 -9.91 7.31 0.53
N GLN A 73 -10.60 8.32 1.07
CA GLN A 73 -11.50 8.17 2.22
C GLN A 73 -12.55 7.09 2.00
N THR A 74 -13.24 7.13 0.84
CA THR A 74 -14.26 6.14 0.49
C THR A 74 -13.67 4.73 0.39
N LEU A 75 -12.46 4.62 -0.18
CA LEU A 75 -11.74 3.34 -0.29
C LEU A 75 -11.36 2.80 1.09
N ILE A 76 -10.74 3.63 1.93
CA ILE A 76 -10.31 3.27 3.29
C ILE A 76 -11.51 2.79 4.09
N GLU A 77 -12.61 3.54 4.09
CA GLU A 77 -13.85 3.16 4.78
C GLU A 77 -14.40 1.82 4.31
N ARG A 78 -14.44 1.58 3.00
CA ARG A 78 -14.90 0.31 2.42
C ARG A 78 -14.01 -0.86 2.83
N LEU A 79 -12.71 -0.60 3.00
CA LEU A 79 -11.72 -1.63 3.29
C LEU A 79 -11.39 -1.76 4.80
N LYS A 80 -12.03 -0.99 5.68
CA LYS A 80 -11.93 -1.12 7.15
C LYS A 80 -12.09 -2.56 7.69
N PRO A 81 -12.93 -3.45 7.11
CA PRO A 81 -13.02 -4.84 7.58
C PRO A 81 -11.75 -5.65 7.34
N HIS A 82 -10.85 -5.19 6.47
CA HIS A 82 -9.55 -5.79 6.24
C HIS A 82 -8.51 -5.15 7.16
N ASN A 83 -7.58 -5.96 7.67
CA ASN A 83 -6.47 -5.47 8.50
C ASN A 83 -5.35 -4.88 7.62
N ILE A 84 -5.68 -3.84 6.85
CA ILE A 84 -4.79 -3.18 5.90
C ILE A 84 -4.34 -1.84 6.46
N THR A 85 -3.04 -1.60 6.41
CA THR A 85 -2.44 -0.28 6.65
C THR A 85 -2.45 0.52 5.37
N PHE A 86 -2.99 1.74 5.41
CA PHE A 86 -2.94 2.67 4.27
C PHE A 86 -1.76 3.61 4.42
N LEU A 87 -0.94 3.70 3.38
CA LEU A 87 0.23 4.57 3.30
C LEU A 87 -0.03 5.66 2.25
N ALA A 88 0.03 6.93 2.65
CA ALA A 88 -0.02 8.06 1.73
C ALA A 88 1.37 8.33 1.17
N GLU A 89 1.53 8.25 -0.15
CA GLU A 89 2.78 8.54 -0.84
C GLU A 89 2.79 9.92 -1.46
N LYS A 90 4.00 10.45 -1.65
CA LYS A 90 4.24 11.76 -2.26
C LYS A 90 3.51 12.87 -1.51
N VAL A 91 3.59 12.81 -0.19
CA VAL A 91 3.15 13.90 0.70
C VAL A 91 4.18 15.02 0.58
N GLU A 92 3.80 16.15 0.02
CA GLU A 92 4.69 17.27 -0.28
C GLU A 92 4.59 18.39 0.76
N THR A 93 3.42 18.54 1.39
CA THR A 93 3.17 19.60 2.38
C THR A 93 2.67 19.06 3.72
N TYR A 94 2.84 19.86 4.79
CA TYR A 94 2.28 19.55 6.10
C TYR A 94 0.73 19.55 6.08
N GLU A 95 0.13 20.40 5.26
CA GLU A 95 -1.34 20.44 5.10
C GLU A 95 -1.86 19.15 4.47
N GLU A 96 -1.19 18.63 3.44
CA GLU A 96 -1.51 17.32 2.87
C GLU A 96 -1.35 16.18 3.89
N PHE A 97 -0.31 16.22 4.71
CA PHE A 97 -0.11 15.24 5.79
C PHE A 97 -1.30 15.24 6.76
N GLU A 98 -1.71 16.41 7.28
CA GLU A 98 -2.84 16.50 8.20
C GLU A 98 -4.14 16.05 7.53
N LEU A 99 -4.41 16.49 6.30
CA LEU A 99 -5.60 16.07 5.56
C LEU A 99 -5.62 14.56 5.28
N ALA A 100 -4.50 13.97 4.88
CA ALA A 100 -4.40 12.52 4.68
C ALA A 100 -4.62 11.74 5.98
N LYS A 101 -4.07 12.24 7.10
CA LYS A 101 -4.29 11.66 8.43
C LYS A 101 -5.76 11.71 8.83
N GLU A 102 -6.44 12.84 8.63
CA GLU A 102 -7.89 12.98 8.90
C GLU A 102 -8.74 12.01 8.07
N VAL A 103 -8.34 11.76 6.82
CA VAL A 103 -8.99 10.81 5.91
C VAL A 103 -8.81 9.34 6.31
N GLY A 104 -7.84 9.05 7.19
CA GLY A 104 -7.65 7.73 7.79
C GLY A 104 -6.42 6.98 7.28
N PHE A 105 -5.47 7.65 6.62
CA PHE A 105 -4.16 7.06 6.35
C PHE A 105 -3.39 6.79 7.66
N ASN A 106 -2.67 5.67 7.69
CA ASN A 106 -1.93 5.21 8.87
C ASN A 106 -0.44 5.57 8.81
N GLN A 107 0.13 5.57 7.60
CA GLN A 107 1.53 5.79 7.33
C GLN A 107 1.69 6.82 6.21
N PHE A 108 2.87 7.45 6.14
CA PHE A 108 3.13 8.56 5.25
C PHE A 108 4.56 8.46 4.72
N GLN A 109 4.73 8.66 3.42
CA GLN A 109 6.02 8.76 2.76
C GLN A 109 6.08 10.09 2.02
N ALA A 110 7.02 10.94 2.44
CA ALA A 110 7.16 12.29 1.92
C ALA A 110 8.31 12.40 0.92
N THR A 111 8.16 13.30 -0.05
CA THR A 111 9.15 13.55 -1.13
C THR A 111 9.95 14.84 -0.94
N PHE A 112 9.76 15.57 0.16
CA PHE A 112 10.49 16.82 0.38
C PHE A 112 11.98 16.60 0.67
N SER A 113 12.81 17.47 0.09
CA SER A 113 14.24 17.55 0.41
C SER A 113 14.43 18.50 1.59
N VAL A 114 15.08 18.04 2.65
CA VAL A 114 15.56 18.95 3.71
C VAL A 114 16.83 19.59 3.16
N ASP A 115 16.77 20.87 2.76
CA ASP A 115 17.98 21.65 2.53
C ASP A 115 18.76 21.66 3.84
N ARG A 116 19.86 20.90 3.88
CA ARG A 116 20.80 20.93 5.00
C ARG A 116 21.58 22.25 4.89
N ASN A 117 21.05 23.30 5.50
CA ASN A 117 21.87 24.44 5.91
C ASN A 117 22.85 24.01 7.01
#